data_AF-A0A352IXQ5-F1
#
_entry.id   AF-A0A352IXQ5-F1
#
_cell.length_a   1.000
_cell.length_b   1.000
_cell.length_c   1.000
_cell.angle_alpha   90.00
_cell.angle_beta   90.00
_cell.angle_gamma   90.00
#
_symmetry.space_group_name_H-M   'P 1'
#
loop_
_entity.id
_entity.type
_entity.pdbx_description
1 polymer ?
#
loop_
_entity_poly.entity_id
_entity_poly.type
_entity_poly.pdbx_seq_one_letter_code
_entity_poly.pdbx_strand_id
1 'polypeptide(L)'
;MTNLMDRPNPPESDQPRAREPISTGSEWTFELIQEYDDEIAKCAAEFGLDTYPNQIEVISAEQMMDAYSSVGMPVGYHHWSFGKQFLSTSKGYQRGQMGLAYEIVINSNPCIAYLMEENTLPMQALVIAHASYGHNSFFKGNYLFRTWTDASAIIDYLVFARHYVAECEERYGVDAVEEILDSCHALMNYGVDRYKRPAPISASEEMRRQKEREEYQQRRINDLWRTIPKMDDDDDPVKRRKRYPEEPQENILYFIEKNSPLLETWQREIIRIVRKLGQYFYPQRQTQVMNEGWATFWHYTLLHRMYDKGLVTDGFMLEFLQSHSAVVYQPPYNSPWYSGLNPYTLGFSIFTDLRRICENPTEEDREWFPDIAGSDWLETLHFAMKNFKDESFIQQFLSPKVMRDLKLFAIQNDDQEDVYRVTAIH
;
A
#
# COMPACT_ATOMS: atom_id res chain seq x y z
N MET A 1 -4.63 26.33 28.83
CA MET A 1 -5.36 26.87 27.67
C MET A 1 -5.04 25.97 26.51
N THR A 2 -5.97 25.07 26.20
CA THR A 2 -5.89 24.09 25.12
C THR A 2 -5.98 24.81 23.78
N ASN A 3 -4.85 25.02 23.11
CA ASN A 3 -4.86 25.35 21.69
C ASN A 3 -5.45 24.13 20.97
N LEU A 4 -6.72 24.25 20.57
CA LEU A 4 -7.32 23.39 19.56
C LEU A 4 -6.37 23.37 18.36
N MET A 5 -6.09 22.17 17.85
CA MET A 5 -5.32 21.98 16.63
C MET A 5 -5.92 22.88 15.54
N ASP A 6 -5.18 23.91 15.15
CA ASP A 6 -5.54 24.80 14.05
C ASP A 6 -5.29 24.01 12.77
N ARG A 7 -6.19 23.06 12.48
CA ARG A 7 -6.26 22.37 11.21
C ARG A 7 -6.84 23.40 10.23
N PRO A 8 -6.21 23.65 9.08
CA PRO A 8 -6.75 24.57 8.09
C PRO A 8 -8.12 24.07 7.68
N ASN A 9 -9.17 24.70 8.22
CA ASN A 9 -10.48 24.64 7.61
C ASN A 9 -10.31 25.20 6.19
N PRO A 10 -10.92 24.57 5.16
CA PRO A 10 -10.93 25.17 3.83
C PRO A 10 -11.45 26.62 3.92
N PRO A 11 -11.00 27.51 3.01
CA PRO A 11 -11.43 28.90 3.04
C PRO A 11 -12.96 28.96 3.03
N GLU A 12 -13.54 29.76 3.94
CA GLU A 12 -14.99 30.00 4.00
C GLU A 12 -15.48 30.35 2.59
N SER A 13 -16.29 29.45 2.01
CA SER A 13 -16.89 29.72 0.71
C SER A 13 -18.03 30.71 0.93
N ASP A 14 -17.85 31.94 0.44
CA ASP A 14 -18.84 33.02 0.46
C ASP A 14 -20.01 32.76 -0.54
N GLN A 15 -20.26 31.49 -0.89
CA GLN A 15 -21.30 31.06 -1.82
C GLN A 15 -22.51 30.52 -1.05
N PRO A 16 -23.74 30.96 -1.37
CA PRO A 16 -24.94 30.49 -0.68
C PRO A 16 -25.13 28.98 -0.89
N ARG A 17 -25.43 28.26 0.20
CA ARG A 17 -25.82 26.82 0.21
C ARG A 17 -27.08 26.62 -0.65
N ALA A 18 -26.90 26.43 -1.95
CA ALA A 18 -27.99 26.46 -2.94
C ALA A 18 -28.37 25.08 -3.50
N ARG A 19 -27.83 23.98 -2.96
CA ARG A 19 -28.22 22.61 -3.34
C ARG A 19 -28.90 21.90 -2.18
N GLU A 20 -29.96 21.16 -2.51
CA GLU A 20 -30.51 20.14 -1.62
C GLU A 20 -29.47 19.01 -1.46
N PRO A 21 -29.33 18.43 -0.26
CA PRO A 21 -28.42 17.32 -0.04
C PRO A 21 -28.86 16.11 -0.85
N ILE A 22 -27.88 15.31 -1.33
CA ILE A 22 -28.11 14.08 -2.11
C ILE A 22 -29.03 13.14 -1.34
N SER A 23 -28.79 13.00 -0.04
CA SER A 23 -29.60 12.19 0.86
C SER A 23 -29.60 12.75 2.28
N THR A 24 -30.61 12.35 3.06
CA THR A 24 -30.78 12.76 4.46
C THR A 24 -30.77 11.60 5.45
N GLY A 25 -30.83 10.35 4.96
CA GLY A 25 -30.79 9.13 5.77
C GLY A 25 -29.43 8.44 5.78
N SER A 26 -29.28 7.45 6.66
CA SER A 26 -28.07 6.61 6.80
C SER A 26 -28.09 5.35 5.92
N GLU A 27 -29.22 5.01 5.32
CA GLU A 27 -29.38 3.86 4.44
C GLU A 27 -28.75 4.13 3.06
N TRP A 28 -28.17 3.10 2.45
CA TRP A 28 -27.57 3.18 1.12
C TRP A 28 -28.33 2.32 0.10
N THR A 29 -28.27 2.71 -1.17
CA THR A 29 -28.66 1.89 -2.33
C THR A 29 -27.56 1.97 -3.38
N PHE A 30 -27.55 1.07 -4.37
CA PHE A 30 -26.55 1.13 -5.44
C PHE A 30 -26.61 2.45 -6.22
N GLU A 31 -27.82 3.01 -6.41
CA GLU A 31 -28.02 4.30 -7.06
C GLU A 31 -27.42 5.43 -6.24
N LEU A 32 -27.62 5.43 -4.91
CA LEU A 32 -27.01 6.43 -4.03
C LEU A 32 -25.49 6.30 -4.00
N ILE A 33 -24.95 5.08 -3.95
CA ILE A 33 -23.49 4.86 -4.02
C ILE A 33 -22.93 5.46 -5.31
N GLN A 34 -23.58 5.22 -6.45
CA GLN A 34 -23.15 5.79 -7.72
C GLN A 34 -23.25 7.32 -7.74
N GLU A 35 -24.31 7.89 -7.20
CA GLU A 35 -24.48 9.34 -7.13
C GLU A 35 -23.42 10.01 -6.26
N TYR A 36 -23.09 9.39 -5.11
CA TYR A 36 -21.98 9.85 -4.27
C TYR A 36 -20.63 9.70 -4.97
N ASP A 37 -20.35 8.58 -5.65
CA ASP A 37 -19.13 8.41 -6.45
C ASP A 37 -19.01 9.51 -7.51
N ASP A 38 -20.07 9.81 -8.26
CA ASP A 38 -20.08 10.86 -9.29
C ASP A 38 -19.83 12.27 -8.72
N GLU A 39 -20.43 12.62 -7.58
CA GLU A 39 -20.21 13.93 -6.95
C GLU A 39 -18.82 14.03 -6.28
N ILE A 40 -18.31 12.93 -5.72
CA ILE A 40 -16.93 12.86 -5.23
C ILE A 40 -15.96 12.99 -6.41
N ALA A 41 -16.23 12.36 -7.56
CA ALA A 41 -15.43 12.48 -8.79
C ALA A 41 -15.32 13.94 -9.24
N LYS A 42 -16.45 14.67 -9.23
CA LYS A 42 -16.48 16.10 -9.58
C LYS A 42 -15.63 16.92 -8.61
N CYS A 43 -15.71 16.63 -7.30
CA CYS A 43 -14.87 17.29 -6.31
C CYS A 43 -13.38 16.94 -6.48
N ALA A 44 -13.05 15.68 -6.76
CA ALA A 44 -11.69 15.22 -7.00
C ALA A 44 -11.06 15.86 -8.24
N ALA A 45 -11.85 16.05 -9.29
CA ALA A 45 -11.43 16.73 -10.51
C ALA A 45 -11.06 18.20 -10.29
N GLU A 46 -11.73 18.90 -9.35
CA GLU A 46 -11.37 20.30 -8.97
C GLU A 46 -9.95 20.39 -8.40
N PHE A 47 -9.47 19.33 -7.76
CA PHE A 47 -8.12 19.25 -7.18
C PHE A 47 -7.11 18.52 -8.09
N GLY A 48 -7.49 18.19 -9.32
CA GLY A 48 -6.61 17.52 -10.28
C GLY A 48 -6.15 16.13 -9.85
N LEU A 49 -6.97 15.39 -9.10
CA LEU A 49 -6.67 14.00 -8.76
C LEU A 49 -6.76 13.12 -10.01
N ASP A 50 -5.65 12.45 -10.33
CA ASP A 50 -5.57 11.51 -11.44
C ASP A 50 -5.72 10.08 -10.94
N THR A 51 -6.83 9.43 -11.28
CA THR A 51 -7.21 8.08 -10.81
C THR A 51 -7.34 7.09 -11.97
N TYR A 52 -7.18 5.79 -11.71
CA TYR A 52 -7.67 4.76 -12.62
C TYR A 52 -9.20 4.74 -12.58
N PRO A 53 -9.88 4.21 -13.61
CA PRO A 53 -11.33 4.01 -13.56
C PRO A 53 -11.71 3.22 -12.31
N ASN A 54 -12.73 3.67 -11.59
CA ASN A 54 -13.19 3.02 -10.37
C ASN A 54 -14.10 1.83 -10.69
N GLN A 55 -13.92 0.73 -9.96
CA GLN A 55 -14.83 -0.40 -9.91
C GLN A 55 -15.19 -0.63 -8.44
N ILE A 56 -16.41 -0.24 -8.06
CA ILE A 56 -16.91 -0.36 -6.69
C ILE A 56 -17.66 -1.69 -6.56
N GLU A 57 -17.26 -2.52 -5.60
CA GLU A 57 -17.91 -3.79 -5.29
C GLU A 57 -18.36 -3.81 -3.83
N VAL A 58 -19.64 -4.09 -3.59
CA VAL A 58 -20.18 -4.25 -2.23
C VAL A 58 -20.08 -5.72 -1.83
N ILE A 59 -19.44 -5.99 -0.70
CA ILE A 59 -19.17 -7.34 -0.19
C ILE A 59 -19.59 -7.48 1.28
N SER A 60 -19.83 -8.71 1.71
CA SER A 60 -20.12 -9.01 3.11
C SER A 60 -18.87 -8.94 3.99
N ALA A 61 -19.04 -8.82 5.31
CA ALA A 61 -17.92 -8.86 6.24
C ALA A 61 -17.07 -10.14 6.13
N GLU A 62 -17.67 -11.29 5.78
CA GLU A 62 -16.95 -12.56 5.59
C GLU A 62 -16.04 -12.49 4.36
N GLN A 63 -16.56 -12.00 3.24
CA GLN A 63 -15.80 -11.80 2.00
C GLN A 63 -14.66 -10.80 2.22
N MET A 64 -14.90 -9.75 3.00
CA MET A 64 -13.86 -8.78 3.34
C MET A 64 -12.73 -9.41 4.15
N MET A 65 -13.04 -10.24 5.15
CA MET A 65 -12.01 -10.94 5.93
C MET A 65 -11.19 -11.90 5.06
N ASP A 66 -11.83 -12.59 4.13
CA ASP A 66 -11.16 -13.50 3.19
C ASP A 66 -10.19 -12.73 2.27
N ALA A 67 -10.66 -11.62 1.70
CA ALA A 67 -9.83 -10.72 0.90
C ALA A 67 -8.67 -10.11 1.70
N TYR A 68 -8.86 -9.75 2.98
CA TYR A 68 -7.77 -9.28 3.86
C TYR A 68 -6.70 -10.34 4.10
N SER A 69 -7.13 -11.58 4.31
CA SER A 69 -6.24 -12.68 4.61
C SER A 69 -5.35 -13.07 3.44
N SER A 70 -5.82 -12.81 2.22
CA SER A 70 -5.13 -13.03 0.95
C SER A 70 -4.35 -11.80 0.46
N VAL A 71 -4.04 -10.84 1.35
CA VAL A 71 -3.30 -9.60 1.02
C VAL A 71 -4.04 -8.75 -0.03
N GLY A 72 -5.36 -8.68 0.07
CA GLY A 72 -6.21 -7.94 -0.86
C GLY A 72 -6.33 -8.59 -2.24
N MET A 73 -6.07 -9.89 -2.37
CA MET A 73 -6.12 -10.60 -3.65
C MET A 73 -7.17 -11.72 -3.62
N PRO A 74 -8.41 -11.46 -4.05
CA PRO A 74 -9.49 -12.45 -4.04
C PRO A 74 -9.18 -13.71 -4.88
N VAL A 75 -8.20 -13.61 -5.79
CA VAL A 75 -7.80 -14.69 -6.70
C VAL A 75 -6.38 -15.21 -6.43
N GLY A 76 -5.86 -15.02 -5.22
CA GLY A 76 -4.57 -15.60 -4.82
C GLY A 76 -4.55 -17.13 -4.81
N TYR A 77 -3.36 -17.73 -4.85
CA TYR A 77 -3.21 -19.15 -4.50
C TYR A 77 -3.41 -19.36 -2.99
N HIS A 78 -3.77 -20.57 -2.60
CA HIS A 78 -3.98 -20.89 -1.19
C HIS A 78 -2.64 -21.11 -0.48
N HIS A 79 -2.55 -20.63 0.75
CA HIS A 79 -1.41 -20.86 1.63
C HIS A 79 -1.88 -20.81 3.09
N TRP A 80 -1.37 -21.70 3.94
CA TRP A 80 -1.82 -21.80 5.34
C TRP A 80 -1.59 -20.50 6.13
N SER A 81 -0.58 -19.70 5.78
CA SER A 81 -0.30 -18.42 6.44
C SER A 81 -1.46 -17.43 6.28
N PHE A 82 -2.14 -17.46 5.12
CA PHE A 82 -3.32 -16.64 4.86
C PHE A 82 -4.47 -17.07 5.78
N GLY A 83 -4.72 -18.38 5.91
CA GLY A 83 -5.71 -18.91 6.84
C GLY A 83 -5.42 -18.55 8.31
N LYS A 84 -4.15 -18.57 8.72
CA LYS A 84 -3.75 -18.10 10.06
C LYS A 84 -4.05 -16.61 10.25
N GLN A 85 -3.79 -15.78 9.24
CA GLN A 85 -4.10 -14.36 9.26
C GLN A 85 -5.60 -14.10 9.32
N PHE A 86 -6.39 -14.83 8.51
CA PHE A 86 -7.86 -14.82 8.56
C PHE A 86 -8.38 -15.08 9.98
N LEU A 87 -7.93 -16.16 10.61
CA LEU A 87 -8.35 -16.52 11.97
C LEU A 87 -7.97 -15.46 13.01
N SER A 88 -6.83 -14.79 12.83
CA SER A 88 -6.41 -13.69 13.69
C SER A 88 -7.34 -12.49 13.55
N THR A 89 -7.59 -12.06 12.31
CA THR A 89 -8.47 -10.91 11.99
C THR A 89 -9.91 -11.17 12.42
N SER A 90 -10.46 -12.34 12.08
CA SER A 90 -11.82 -12.73 12.43
C SER A 90 -12.06 -12.76 13.95
N LYS A 91 -11.11 -13.31 14.72
CA LYS A 91 -11.20 -13.31 16.19
C LYS A 91 -11.11 -11.90 16.78
N GLY A 92 -10.26 -11.04 16.20
CA GLY A 92 -10.16 -9.63 16.61
C GLY A 92 -11.48 -8.88 16.40
N TYR A 93 -12.11 -9.09 15.24
CA TYR A 93 -13.41 -8.51 14.90
C TYR A 93 -14.54 -9.01 15.80
N GLN A 94 -14.69 -10.33 15.98
CA GLN A 94 -15.72 -10.91 16.85
C GLN A 94 -15.63 -10.43 18.30
N ARG A 95 -14.42 -10.07 18.76
CA ARG A 95 -14.17 -9.56 20.10
C ARG A 95 -14.34 -8.04 20.22
N GLY A 96 -14.68 -7.35 19.13
CA GLY A 96 -14.77 -5.89 19.08
C GLY A 96 -13.44 -5.18 19.36
N GLN A 97 -12.30 -5.90 19.20
CA GLN A 97 -10.96 -5.38 19.52
C GLN A 97 -10.38 -4.52 18.40
N MET A 98 -10.92 -4.64 17.18
CA MET A 98 -10.59 -3.79 16.04
C MET A 98 -11.90 -3.39 15.35
N GLY A 99 -12.02 -2.13 14.95
CA GLY A 99 -12.90 -1.79 13.83
C GLY A 99 -12.35 -2.51 12.61
N LEU A 100 -13.21 -3.16 11.80
CA LEU A 100 -12.79 -3.60 10.47
C LEU A 100 -12.25 -2.38 9.72
N ALA A 101 -11.15 -2.57 9.00
CA ALA A 101 -10.79 -1.59 8.00
C ALA A 101 -11.91 -1.59 6.97
N TYR A 102 -12.52 -0.42 6.78
CA TYR A 102 -13.81 -0.25 6.11
C TYR A 102 -13.76 -0.51 4.59
N GLU A 103 -12.57 -0.75 4.07
CA GLU A 103 -12.27 -0.89 2.64
C GLU A 103 -11.28 -2.02 2.39
N ILE A 104 -11.23 -2.50 1.15
CA ILE A 104 -10.02 -3.05 0.55
C ILE A 104 -9.88 -2.42 -0.83
N VAL A 105 -8.71 -1.88 -1.15
CA VAL A 105 -8.40 -1.37 -2.49
C VAL A 105 -7.37 -2.23 -3.22
N ILE A 106 -7.70 -2.65 -4.44
CA ILE A 106 -6.77 -3.34 -5.34
C ILE A 106 -6.24 -2.34 -6.37
N ASN A 107 -4.92 -2.19 -6.42
CA ASN A 107 -4.22 -1.42 -7.44
C ASN A 107 -4.29 -2.11 -8.82
N SER A 108 -5.46 -2.14 -9.43
CA SER A 108 -5.67 -2.63 -10.80
C SER A 108 -6.18 -1.50 -11.70
N ASN A 109 -6.30 -1.78 -12.99
CA ASN A 109 -6.93 -0.87 -13.95
C ASN A 109 -8.05 -1.62 -14.69
N PRO A 110 -9.32 -1.48 -14.27
CA PRO A 110 -9.85 -0.53 -13.28
C PRO A 110 -9.42 -0.81 -11.83
N CYS A 111 -9.36 0.23 -10.99
CA CYS A 111 -9.06 0.12 -9.57
C CYS A 111 -10.29 -0.42 -8.84
N ILE A 112 -10.13 -1.54 -8.13
CA ILE A 112 -11.26 -2.20 -7.45
C ILE A 112 -11.29 -1.73 -5.99
N ALA A 113 -12.43 -1.19 -5.57
CA ALA A 113 -12.68 -0.77 -4.19
C ALA A 113 -13.83 -1.59 -3.60
N TYR A 114 -13.52 -2.33 -2.53
CA TYR A 114 -14.49 -3.14 -1.81
C TYR A 114 -15.13 -2.35 -0.67
N LEU A 115 -16.44 -2.28 -0.67
CA LEU A 115 -17.27 -1.62 0.34
C LEU A 115 -17.98 -2.69 1.17
N MET A 116 -18.03 -2.53 2.49
CA MET A 116 -18.83 -3.43 3.33
C MET A 116 -20.32 -3.12 3.19
N GLU A 117 -21.16 -4.15 3.08
CA GLU A 117 -22.61 -3.97 3.05
C GLU A 117 -23.18 -3.41 4.36
N GLU A 118 -22.52 -3.68 5.49
CA GLU A 118 -22.95 -3.23 6.82
C GLU A 118 -22.62 -1.76 7.11
N ASN A 119 -21.87 -1.09 6.21
CA ASN A 119 -21.57 0.33 6.34
C ASN A 119 -22.83 1.17 6.15
N THR A 120 -22.94 2.25 6.92
CA THR A 120 -23.90 3.33 6.67
C THR A 120 -23.51 4.11 5.42
N LEU A 121 -24.44 4.89 4.85
CA LEU A 121 -24.16 5.73 3.70
C LEU A 121 -22.99 6.73 3.92
N PRO A 122 -22.87 7.43 5.08
CA PRO A 122 -21.68 8.24 5.34
C PRO A 122 -20.38 7.44 5.33
N MET A 123 -20.40 6.20 5.84
CA MET A 123 -19.26 5.31 5.79
C MET A 123 -18.96 4.83 4.36
N GLN A 124 -19.97 4.55 3.53
CA GLN A 124 -19.76 4.23 2.11
C GLN A 124 -19.09 5.41 1.39
N ALA A 125 -19.59 6.63 1.59
CA ALA A 125 -19.01 7.83 1.00
C ALA A 125 -17.57 8.10 1.47
N LEU A 126 -17.29 7.85 2.76
CA LEU A 126 -15.94 7.91 3.31
C LEU A 126 -15.00 6.91 2.64
N VAL A 127 -15.44 5.66 2.49
CA VAL A 127 -14.68 4.60 1.83
C VAL A 127 -14.44 4.93 0.36
N ILE A 128 -15.45 5.41 -0.36
CA ILE A 128 -15.29 5.84 -1.76
C ILE A 128 -14.24 6.96 -1.86
N ALA A 129 -14.36 8.01 -1.05
CA ALA A 129 -13.40 9.11 -1.07
C ALA A 129 -11.97 8.66 -0.69
N HIS A 130 -11.84 7.72 0.24
CA HIS A 130 -10.56 7.20 0.72
C HIS A 130 -9.90 6.22 -0.26
N ALA A 131 -10.61 5.16 -0.65
CA ALA A 131 -10.10 4.10 -1.51
C ALA A 131 -10.11 4.48 -2.99
N SER A 132 -11.27 4.87 -3.52
CA SER A 132 -11.49 5.11 -4.95
C SER A 132 -10.81 6.40 -5.46
N TYR A 133 -10.55 7.38 -4.58
CA TYR A 133 -9.89 8.64 -4.96
C TYR A 133 -8.56 8.84 -4.26
N GLY A 134 -8.48 8.61 -2.95
CA GLY A 134 -7.24 8.72 -2.18
C GLY A 134 -6.18 7.69 -2.62
N HIS A 135 -6.35 6.42 -2.26
CA HIS A 135 -5.40 5.37 -2.62
C HIS A 135 -5.23 5.21 -4.12
N ASN A 136 -6.32 5.23 -4.89
CA ASN A 136 -6.26 5.11 -6.34
C ASN A 136 -5.33 6.17 -6.98
N SER A 137 -5.48 7.45 -6.61
CA SER A 137 -4.61 8.51 -7.14
C SER A 137 -3.16 8.36 -6.67
N PHE A 138 -2.94 7.83 -5.46
CA PHE A 138 -1.60 7.51 -4.96
C PHE A 138 -0.95 6.42 -5.79
N PHE A 139 -1.66 5.31 -6.03
CA PHE A 139 -1.17 4.18 -6.81
C PHE A 139 -0.88 4.55 -8.26
N LYS A 140 -1.71 5.40 -8.87
CA LYS A 140 -1.49 5.89 -10.24
C LYS A 140 -0.34 6.89 -10.33
N GLY A 141 -0.21 7.78 -9.34
CA GLY A 141 0.68 8.93 -9.38
C GLY A 141 2.11 8.66 -8.90
N ASN A 142 2.29 7.89 -7.83
CA ASN A 142 3.58 7.74 -7.15
C ASN A 142 4.61 6.99 -8.01
N TYR A 143 5.85 7.48 -8.01
CA TYR A 143 6.91 6.92 -8.86
C TYR A 143 7.23 5.45 -8.56
N LEU A 144 7.13 4.97 -7.30
CA LEU A 144 7.42 3.57 -6.98
C LEU A 144 6.38 2.65 -7.60
N PHE A 145 5.10 3.02 -7.52
CA PHE A 145 4.03 2.25 -8.16
C PHE A 145 4.17 2.26 -9.67
N ARG A 146 4.41 3.42 -10.28
CA ARG A 146 4.64 3.53 -11.74
C ARG A 146 5.86 2.75 -12.23
N THR A 147 6.85 2.56 -11.36
CA THR A 147 8.09 1.85 -11.71
C THR A 147 7.94 0.34 -11.56
N TRP A 148 7.29 -0.12 -10.49
CA TRP A 148 7.33 -1.52 -10.05
C TRP A 148 6.01 -2.28 -10.16
N THR A 149 4.89 -1.58 -10.37
CA THR A 149 3.57 -2.22 -10.51
C THR A 149 3.09 -2.15 -11.96
N ASP A 150 2.33 -3.15 -12.36
CA ASP A 150 1.57 -3.17 -13.62
C ASP A 150 0.10 -3.45 -13.27
N ALA A 151 -0.65 -2.37 -13.03
CA ALA A 151 -2.04 -2.43 -12.60
C ALA A 151 -2.96 -3.09 -13.65
N SER A 152 -2.57 -3.07 -14.94
CA SER A 152 -3.38 -3.67 -16.01
C SER A 152 -3.20 -5.18 -16.11
N ALA A 153 -2.08 -5.74 -15.65
CA ALA A 153 -1.76 -7.17 -15.80
C ALA A 153 -1.84 -7.98 -14.50
N ILE A 154 -1.97 -7.31 -13.34
CA ILE A 154 -1.90 -8.00 -12.04
C ILE A 154 -3.01 -9.04 -11.85
N ILE A 155 -4.26 -8.74 -12.21
CA ILE A 155 -5.39 -9.66 -12.01
C ILE A 155 -5.19 -10.94 -12.82
N ASP A 156 -4.85 -10.81 -14.11
CA ASP A 156 -4.54 -11.96 -14.97
C ASP A 156 -3.36 -12.78 -14.43
N TYR A 157 -2.36 -12.10 -13.89
CA TYR A 157 -1.19 -12.75 -13.29
C TYR A 157 -1.56 -13.56 -12.04
N LEU A 158 -2.48 -13.06 -11.21
CA LEU A 158 -2.96 -13.76 -10.02
C LEU A 158 -3.77 -15.00 -10.37
N VAL A 159 -4.67 -14.87 -11.35
CA VAL A 159 -5.42 -16.01 -11.90
C VAL A 159 -4.44 -17.09 -12.40
N PHE A 160 -3.44 -16.69 -13.19
CA PHE A 160 -2.39 -17.60 -13.65
C PHE A 160 -1.65 -18.28 -12.49
N ALA A 161 -1.19 -17.51 -11.50
CA ALA A 161 -0.46 -18.03 -10.36
C ALA A 161 -1.28 -19.05 -9.57
N ARG A 162 -2.57 -18.76 -9.34
CA ARG A 162 -3.50 -19.66 -8.66
C ARG A 162 -3.66 -20.99 -9.39
N HIS A 163 -3.94 -20.93 -10.70
CA HIS A 163 -4.07 -22.15 -11.51
C HIS A 163 -2.78 -22.95 -11.55
N TYR A 164 -1.64 -22.28 -11.68
CA TYR A 164 -0.35 -22.95 -11.72
C TYR A 164 -0.01 -23.69 -10.43
N VAL A 165 -0.24 -23.06 -9.27
CA VAL A 165 -0.04 -23.69 -7.97
C VAL A 165 -0.97 -24.90 -7.80
N ALA A 166 -2.25 -24.75 -8.14
CA ALA A 166 -3.22 -25.86 -8.07
C ALA A 166 -2.84 -27.04 -8.97
N GLU A 167 -2.38 -26.79 -10.20
CA GLU A 167 -1.87 -27.86 -11.09
C GLU A 167 -0.61 -28.54 -10.53
N CYS A 168 0.26 -27.79 -9.85
CA CYS A 168 1.43 -28.36 -9.18
C CYS A 168 1.01 -29.24 -8.00
N GLU A 169 0.04 -28.82 -7.20
CA GLU A 169 -0.49 -29.60 -6.07
C GLU A 169 -1.08 -30.93 -6.55
N GLU A 170 -1.84 -30.92 -7.66
CA GLU A 170 -2.40 -32.14 -8.26
C GLU A 170 -1.32 -33.10 -8.77
N ARG A 171 -0.25 -32.57 -9.38
CA ARG A 171 0.79 -33.39 -10.02
C ARG A 171 1.89 -33.87 -9.07
N TYR A 172 2.30 -33.03 -8.12
CA TYR A 172 3.48 -33.25 -7.27
C TYR A 172 3.12 -33.46 -5.79
N GLY A 173 1.86 -33.27 -5.41
CA GLY A 173 1.38 -33.38 -4.04
C GLY A 173 1.47 -32.06 -3.28
N VAL A 174 0.54 -31.88 -2.34
CA VAL A 174 0.40 -30.64 -1.55
C VAL A 174 1.65 -30.38 -0.70
N ASP A 175 2.13 -31.38 0.05
CA ASP A 175 3.28 -31.23 0.96
C ASP A 175 4.55 -30.72 0.24
N ALA A 176 4.80 -31.22 -0.98
CA ALA A 176 5.98 -30.83 -1.76
C ALA A 176 5.88 -29.40 -2.30
N VAL A 177 4.68 -28.95 -2.68
CA VAL A 177 4.41 -27.59 -3.14
C VAL A 177 4.49 -26.60 -1.97
N GLU A 178 3.91 -26.98 -0.83
CA GLU A 178 3.90 -26.18 0.39
C GLU A 178 5.31 -25.93 0.92
N GLU A 179 6.19 -26.95 0.96
CA GLU A 179 7.59 -26.78 1.41
C GLU A 179 8.36 -25.72 0.60
N ILE A 180 8.13 -25.68 -0.72
CA ILE A 180 8.73 -24.68 -1.60
C ILE A 180 8.08 -23.31 -1.39
N LEU A 181 6.74 -23.24 -1.31
CA LEU A 181 6.03 -21.99 -1.05
C LEU A 181 6.42 -21.36 0.28
N ASP A 182 6.50 -22.14 1.36
CA ASP A 182 6.94 -21.70 2.68
C ASP A 182 8.34 -21.07 2.63
N SER A 183 9.27 -21.77 1.98
CA SER A 183 10.64 -21.31 1.78
C SER A 183 10.67 -19.99 0.99
N CYS A 184 9.83 -19.88 -0.04
CA CYS A 184 9.73 -18.67 -0.84
C CYS A 184 9.10 -17.51 -0.07
N HIS A 185 8.04 -17.75 0.69
CA HIS A 185 7.37 -16.74 1.51
C HIS A 185 8.28 -16.19 2.61
N ALA A 186 9.09 -17.05 3.25
CA ALA A 186 10.10 -16.63 4.21
C ALA A 186 11.13 -15.67 3.60
N LEU A 187 11.44 -15.84 2.31
CA LEU A 187 12.42 -15.04 1.57
C LEU A 187 11.79 -13.91 0.74
N MET A 188 10.46 -13.77 0.72
CA MET A 188 9.73 -12.86 -0.17
C MET A 188 10.22 -11.41 -0.07
N ASN A 189 10.56 -10.95 1.14
CA ASN A 189 11.05 -9.59 1.40
C ASN A 189 12.46 -9.33 0.84
N TYR A 190 13.22 -10.40 0.59
CA TYR A 190 14.53 -10.38 -0.05
C TYR A 190 14.45 -10.76 -1.54
N GLY A 191 13.23 -10.95 -2.05
CA GLY A 191 12.92 -11.29 -3.44
C GLY A 191 12.69 -10.08 -4.34
N VAL A 192 13.13 -8.89 -3.94
CA VAL A 192 12.81 -7.63 -4.61
C VAL A 192 14.09 -7.03 -5.22
N ASP A 193 14.02 -6.64 -6.49
CA ASP A 193 15.07 -5.84 -7.14
C ASP A 193 14.81 -4.36 -6.82
N ARG A 194 15.79 -3.69 -6.19
CA ARG A 194 15.66 -2.26 -5.83
C ARG A 194 16.19 -1.31 -6.90
N TYR A 195 17.04 -1.81 -7.79
CA TYR A 195 17.83 -0.99 -8.72
C TYR A 195 17.77 -1.42 -10.20
N LYS A 196 17.32 -2.65 -10.50
CA LYS A 196 17.25 -3.18 -11.88
C LYS A 196 15.78 -3.39 -12.28
N ARG A 197 15.34 -2.76 -13.38
CA ARG A 197 13.97 -2.88 -13.90
C ARG A 197 13.89 -3.91 -15.04
N PRO A 198 13.21 -5.05 -14.87
CA PRO A 198 12.80 -5.88 -16.00
C PRO A 198 11.62 -5.24 -16.73
N ALA A 199 11.54 -5.42 -18.06
CA ALA A 199 10.38 -4.98 -18.83
C ALA A 199 9.11 -5.74 -18.39
N PRO A 200 7.93 -5.09 -18.34
CA PRO A 200 6.67 -5.78 -18.09
C PRO A 200 6.41 -6.80 -19.21
N ILE A 201 5.95 -7.98 -18.84
CA ILE A 201 5.65 -9.10 -19.75
C ILE A 201 4.21 -9.51 -19.44
N SER A 202 3.37 -9.64 -20.46
CA SER A 202 1.97 -10.03 -20.28
C SER A 202 1.84 -11.48 -19.80
N ALA A 203 0.71 -11.83 -19.16
CA ALA A 203 0.43 -13.20 -18.72
C ALA A 203 0.43 -14.20 -19.90
N SER A 204 -0.07 -13.79 -21.07
CA SER A 204 -0.04 -14.60 -22.30
C SER A 204 1.38 -14.84 -22.82
N GLU A 205 2.24 -13.82 -22.75
CA GLU A 205 3.64 -13.96 -23.11
C GLU A 205 4.41 -14.79 -22.07
N GLU A 206 4.04 -14.70 -20.79
CA GLU A 206 4.62 -15.53 -19.73
C GLU A 206 4.29 -17.01 -19.91
N MET A 207 3.03 -17.33 -20.22
CA MET A 207 2.58 -18.70 -20.54
C MET A 207 3.27 -19.24 -21.80
N ARG A 208 3.48 -18.40 -22.83
CA ARG A 208 4.25 -18.79 -24.02
C ARG A 208 5.70 -19.08 -23.66
N ARG A 209 6.35 -18.18 -22.92
CA ARG A 209 7.74 -18.39 -22.48
C ARG A 209 7.86 -19.58 -21.53
N GLN A 210 6.81 -19.92 -20.77
CA GLN A 210 6.77 -21.12 -19.95
C GLN A 210 6.82 -22.37 -20.82
N LYS A 211 5.94 -22.47 -21.81
CA LYS A 211 5.96 -23.58 -22.79
C LYS A 211 7.31 -23.67 -23.50
N GLU A 212 7.87 -22.54 -23.95
CA GLU A 212 9.20 -22.50 -24.56
C GLU A 212 10.30 -22.96 -23.60
N ARG A 213 10.22 -22.63 -22.31
CA ARG A 213 11.18 -23.08 -21.28
C ARG A 213 11.06 -24.58 -21.00
N GLU A 214 9.83 -25.09 -20.87
CA GLU A 214 9.54 -26.51 -20.68
C GLU A 214 10.07 -27.33 -21.88
N GLU A 215 9.78 -26.86 -23.09
CA GLU A 215 10.29 -27.47 -24.33
C GLU A 215 11.82 -27.38 -24.44
N TYR A 216 12.42 -26.26 -24.02
CA TYR A 216 13.88 -26.10 -24.03
C TYR A 216 14.56 -27.02 -23.00
N GLN A 217 14.00 -27.17 -21.80
CA GLN A 217 14.51 -28.13 -20.81
C GLN A 217 14.35 -29.58 -21.25
N GLN A 218 13.21 -29.95 -21.85
CA GLN A 218 13.03 -31.26 -22.46
C GLN A 218 14.06 -31.54 -23.56
N ARG A 219 14.40 -30.52 -24.38
CA ARG A 219 15.47 -30.61 -25.39
C ARG A 219 16.86 -30.78 -24.76
N ARG A 220 17.18 -30.02 -23.70
CA ARG A 220 18.47 -30.08 -22.99
C ARG A 220 18.69 -31.40 -22.26
N ILE A 221 17.63 -31.98 -21.67
CA ILE A 221 17.69 -33.31 -21.03
C ILE A 221 18.01 -34.40 -22.08
N ASN A 222 17.62 -34.23 -23.34
CA ASN A 222 17.99 -35.16 -24.41
C ASN A 222 19.47 -35.06 -24.84
N ASP A 223 20.07 -33.87 -24.81
CA ASP A 223 21.45 -33.66 -25.30
C ASP A 223 22.53 -33.87 -24.22
N LEU A 224 22.24 -33.58 -22.94
CA LEU A 224 23.21 -33.73 -21.84
C LEU A 224 23.49 -35.19 -21.46
N TRP A 225 22.66 -36.15 -21.86
CA TRP A 225 22.91 -37.58 -21.65
C TRP A 225 23.71 -38.26 -22.77
N ARG A 226 24.10 -37.52 -23.83
CA ARG A 226 24.88 -38.09 -24.95
C ARG A 226 26.38 -37.86 -24.87
N THR A 227 26.87 -36.96 -24.04
CA THR A 227 28.31 -36.74 -23.90
C THR A 227 28.64 -36.22 -22.50
N ILE A 228 29.03 -37.13 -21.63
CA ILE A 228 29.81 -36.81 -20.43
C ILE A 228 31.29 -36.92 -20.85
N PRO A 229 32.05 -35.82 -20.99
CA PRO A 229 33.49 -35.90 -21.04
C PRO A 229 33.98 -36.39 -19.68
N LYS A 230 34.80 -37.45 -19.65
CA LYS A 230 35.60 -37.78 -18.47
C LYS A 230 36.55 -36.61 -18.23
N MET A 231 36.41 -35.93 -17.09
CA MET A 231 37.41 -34.98 -16.63
C MET A 231 38.63 -35.78 -16.16
N ASP A 232 39.76 -35.53 -16.80
CA ASP A 232 41.06 -35.93 -16.25
C ASP A 232 41.34 -35.08 -14.99
N ASP A 233 41.78 -35.77 -13.94
CA ASP A 233 42.31 -35.19 -12.71
C ASP A 233 43.63 -34.45 -13.03
N ASP A 234 43.61 -33.12 -13.02
CA ASP A 234 44.75 -32.30 -12.58
C ASP A 234 44.38 -30.81 -12.57
N ASP A 235 44.13 -30.22 -11.39
CA ASP A 235 44.74 -28.94 -10.95
C ASP A 235 44.21 -28.51 -9.56
N ASP A 236 45.09 -28.60 -8.57
CA ASP A 236 45.31 -27.68 -7.44
C ASP A 236 44.09 -27.04 -6.70
N PRO A 237 43.72 -27.51 -5.48
CA PRO A 237 42.49 -27.13 -4.77
C PRO A 237 42.48 -25.70 -4.18
N VAL A 238 43.51 -24.88 -4.45
CA VAL A 238 43.69 -23.54 -3.85
C VAL A 238 43.65 -22.40 -4.88
N LYS A 239 43.50 -22.68 -6.18
CA LYS A 239 43.39 -21.63 -7.22
C LYS A 239 41.97 -21.06 -7.30
N ARG A 240 41.73 -20.03 -6.48
CA ARG A 240 40.65 -19.02 -6.58
C ARG A 240 39.25 -19.61 -6.71
N ARG A 241 38.52 -19.75 -5.59
CA ARG A 241 37.05 -19.72 -5.63
C ARG A 241 36.64 -18.45 -6.38
N LYS A 242 36.33 -18.57 -7.68
CA LYS A 242 35.78 -17.46 -8.46
C LYS A 242 34.55 -16.99 -7.68
N ARG A 243 34.49 -15.68 -7.40
CA ARG A 243 33.33 -15.09 -6.73
C ARG A 243 32.10 -15.42 -7.58
N TYR A 244 31.17 -16.15 -7.00
CA TYR A 244 29.94 -16.57 -7.65
C TYR A 244 28.77 -16.06 -6.80
N PRO A 245 27.82 -15.31 -7.37
CA PRO A 245 27.78 -14.81 -8.76
C PRO A 245 28.87 -13.75 -9.05
N GLU A 246 29.21 -13.55 -10.33
CA GLU A 246 30.23 -12.58 -10.76
C GLU A 246 29.84 -11.15 -10.36
N GLU A 247 28.55 -10.81 -10.48
CA GLU A 247 27.95 -9.61 -9.91
C GLU A 247 27.13 -9.95 -8.66
N PRO A 248 27.19 -9.13 -7.58
CA PRO A 248 26.29 -9.30 -6.44
C PRO A 248 24.83 -9.23 -6.86
N GLN A 249 24.04 -10.22 -6.45
CA GLN A 249 22.60 -10.24 -6.69
C GLN A 249 21.86 -9.97 -5.38
N GLU A 250 21.15 -8.85 -5.31
CA GLU A 250 20.35 -8.46 -4.13
C GLU A 250 19.09 -9.33 -3.99
N ASN A 251 18.43 -9.64 -5.10
CA ASN A 251 17.23 -10.46 -5.12
C ASN A 251 17.58 -11.94 -4.94
N ILE A 252 17.42 -12.45 -3.71
CA ILE A 252 17.77 -13.82 -3.33
C ILE A 252 16.91 -14.83 -4.07
N LEU A 253 15.61 -14.58 -4.22
CA LEU A 253 14.71 -15.46 -4.98
C LEU A 253 15.11 -15.52 -6.45
N TYR A 254 15.51 -14.41 -7.07
CA TYR A 254 16.02 -14.38 -8.44
C TYR A 254 17.32 -15.18 -8.56
N PHE A 255 18.23 -15.01 -7.60
CA PHE A 255 19.48 -15.75 -7.57
C PHE A 255 19.21 -17.25 -7.53
N ILE A 256 18.34 -17.72 -6.64
CA ILE A 256 17.96 -19.12 -6.52
C ILE A 256 17.29 -19.62 -7.82
N GLU A 257 16.32 -18.87 -8.36
CA GLU A 257 15.59 -19.17 -9.61
C GLU A 257 16.55 -19.47 -10.76
N LYS A 258 17.61 -18.67 -10.93
CA LYS A 258 18.55 -18.75 -12.06
C LYS A 258 19.72 -19.67 -11.83
N ASN A 259 20.20 -19.80 -10.60
CA ASN A 259 21.51 -20.40 -10.32
C ASN A 259 21.42 -21.77 -9.63
N SER A 260 20.27 -22.17 -9.08
CA SER A 260 20.17 -23.50 -8.49
C SER A 260 20.12 -24.56 -9.59
N PRO A 261 21.02 -25.55 -9.64
CA PRO A 261 20.97 -26.62 -10.63
C PRO A 261 19.96 -27.72 -10.28
N LEU A 262 19.60 -27.85 -9.00
CA LEU A 262 18.74 -28.92 -8.49
C LEU A 262 17.24 -28.64 -8.65
N LEU A 263 16.86 -27.38 -8.88
CA LEU A 263 15.45 -27.03 -9.00
C LEU A 263 14.85 -27.55 -10.32
N GLU A 264 13.76 -28.29 -10.17
CA GLU A 264 12.88 -28.68 -11.25
C GLU A 264 12.16 -27.47 -11.85
N THR A 265 11.59 -27.64 -13.04
CA THR A 265 10.92 -26.56 -13.78
C THR A 265 9.81 -25.92 -12.96
N TRP A 266 9.00 -26.75 -12.29
CA TRP A 266 7.84 -26.29 -11.54
C TRP A 266 8.23 -25.51 -10.29
N GLN A 267 9.26 -25.97 -9.57
CA GLN A 267 9.77 -25.28 -8.38
C GLN A 267 10.30 -23.88 -8.74
N ARG A 268 10.97 -23.73 -9.89
CA ARG A 268 11.45 -22.42 -10.37
C ARG A 268 10.31 -21.46 -10.67
N GLU A 269 9.23 -21.97 -11.23
CA GLU A 269 8.08 -21.12 -11.58
C GLU A 269 7.33 -20.70 -10.30
N ILE A 270 7.21 -21.57 -9.28
CA ILE A 270 6.73 -21.17 -7.94
C ILE A 270 7.59 -20.05 -7.34
N ILE A 271 8.92 -20.22 -7.35
CA ILE A 271 9.85 -19.17 -6.88
C ILE A 271 9.63 -17.87 -7.65
N ARG A 272 9.44 -17.94 -8.97
CA ARG A 272 9.15 -16.76 -9.78
C ARG A 272 7.82 -16.11 -9.40
N ILE A 273 6.77 -16.89 -9.14
CA ILE A 273 5.47 -16.42 -8.70
C ILE A 273 5.61 -15.61 -7.42
N VAL A 274 6.20 -16.19 -6.38
CA VAL A 274 6.37 -15.49 -5.10
C VAL A 274 7.26 -14.25 -5.26
N ARG A 275 8.30 -14.33 -6.10
CA ARG A 275 9.18 -13.20 -6.40
C ARG A 275 8.46 -12.04 -7.07
N LYS A 276 7.64 -12.31 -8.09
CA LYS A 276 6.86 -11.27 -8.81
C LYS A 276 5.82 -10.62 -7.89
N LEU A 277 5.14 -11.41 -7.06
CA LEU A 277 4.23 -10.88 -6.05
C LEU A 277 4.98 -10.03 -5.01
N GLY A 278 6.13 -10.49 -4.53
CA GLY A 278 7.00 -9.73 -3.62
C GLY A 278 7.41 -8.38 -4.20
N GLN A 279 7.77 -8.36 -5.49
CA GLN A 279 8.10 -7.13 -6.21
C GLN A 279 6.89 -6.20 -6.35
N TYR A 280 5.72 -6.75 -6.66
CA TYR A 280 4.49 -5.98 -6.86
C TYR A 280 4.03 -5.27 -5.57
N PHE A 281 4.14 -5.92 -4.41
CA PHE A 281 3.77 -5.36 -3.11
C PHE A 281 4.87 -4.53 -2.45
N TYR A 282 6.06 -4.46 -3.05
CA TYR A 282 7.17 -3.70 -2.50
C TYR A 282 6.84 -2.20 -2.30
N PRO A 283 6.24 -1.48 -3.28
CA PRO A 283 5.88 -0.08 -3.11
C PRO A 283 5.00 0.19 -1.89
N GLN A 284 3.94 -0.61 -1.68
CA GLN A 284 3.00 -0.42 -0.55
C GLN A 284 3.71 -0.41 0.80
N ARG A 285 4.74 -1.24 0.98
CA ARG A 285 5.52 -1.28 2.23
C ARG A 285 6.51 -0.12 2.39
N GLN A 286 6.89 0.54 1.30
CA GLN A 286 7.79 1.69 1.32
C GLN A 286 7.05 3.02 1.41
N THR A 287 5.73 3.01 1.28
CA THR A 287 4.90 4.20 1.20
C THR A 287 3.68 4.11 2.12
N GLN A 288 3.75 3.34 3.21
CA GLN A 288 2.60 3.14 4.08
C GLN A 288 2.13 4.45 4.71
N VAL A 289 3.05 5.24 5.27
CA VAL A 289 2.71 6.53 5.89
C VAL A 289 2.19 7.52 4.85
N MET A 290 2.83 7.60 3.69
CA MET A 290 2.40 8.49 2.61
C MET A 290 1.06 8.08 2.02
N ASN A 291 0.84 6.79 1.76
CA ASN A 291 -0.39 6.28 1.15
C ASN A 291 -1.58 6.49 2.07
N GLU A 292 -1.48 6.05 3.33
CA GLU A 292 -2.54 6.27 4.33
C GLU A 292 -2.76 7.76 4.59
N GLY A 293 -1.69 8.54 4.71
CA GLY A 293 -1.75 9.98 4.88
C GLY A 293 -2.42 10.72 3.71
N TRP A 294 -2.11 10.34 2.48
CA TRP A 294 -2.67 10.93 1.27
C TRP A 294 -4.16 10.60 1.15
N ALA A 295 -4.53 9.35 1.34
CA ALA A 295 -5.94 8.93 1.32
C ALA A 295 -6.74 9.60 2.46
N THR A 296 -6.13 9.73 3.64
CA THR A 296 -6.73 10.46 4.78
C THR A 296 -6.79 11.96 4.56
N PHE A 297 -5.87 12.55 3.80
CA PHE A 297 -5.94 13.96 3.44
C PHE A 297 -7.10 14.21 2.46
N TRP A 298 -7.22 13.37 1.44
CA TRP A 298 -8.23 13.54 0.40
C TRP A 298 -9.62 13.16 0.85
N HIS A 299 -9.84 12.09 1.61
CA HIS A 299 -11.19 11.79 2.09
C HIS A 299 -11.76 12.93 2.96
N TYR A 300 -10.89 13.64 3.67
CA TYR A 300 -11.25 14.71 4.58
C TYR A 300 -11.56 15.95 3.75
N THR A 301 -10.68 16.29 2.81
CA THR A 301 -10.84 17.44 1.93
C THR A 301 -12.05 17.30 1.00
N LEU A 302 -12.26 16.11 0.41
CA LEU A 302 -13.35 15.85 -0.53
C LEU A 302 -14.72 15.87 0.17
N LEU A 303 -14.86 15.24 1.34
CA LEU A 303 -16.13 15.25 2.07
C LEU A 303 -16.46 16.63 2.64
N HIS A 304 -15.48 17.40 3.11
CA HIS A 304 -15.70 18.81 3.44
C HIS A 304 -16.11 19.61 2.21
N ARG A 305 -15.50 19.35 1.05
CA ARG A 305 -15.88 20.01 -0.20
C ARG A 305 -17.32 19.68 -0.62
N MET A 306 -17.79 18.46 -0.39
CA MET A 306 -19.20 18.10 -0.59
C MET A 306 -20.12 18.86 0.36
N TYR A 307 -19.71 19.02 1.62
CA TYR A 307 -20.45 19.79 2.62
C TYR A 307 -20.54 21.28 2.26
N ASP A 308 -19.43 21.89 1.82
CA ASP A 308 -19.39 23.29 1.37
C ASP A 308 -20.33 23.53 0.19
N LYS A 309 -20.53 22.52 -0.66
CA LYS A 309 -21.46 22.55 -1.80
C LYS A 309 -22.92 22.28 -1.39
N GLY A 310 -23.20 21.98 -0.12
CA GLY A 310 -24.53 21.61 0.37
C GLY A 310 -25.00 20.22 -0.07
N LEU A 311 -24.10 19.34 -0.52
CA LEU A 311 -24.45 18.00 -1.03
C LEU A 311 -24.69 16.99 0.09
N VAL A 312 -24.16 17.25 1.29
CA VAL A 312 -24.30 16.37 2.47
C VAL A 312 -24.80 17.17 3.68
N THR A 313 -25.42 16.48 4.62
CA THR A 313 -26.04 17.10 5.81
C THR A 313 -25.07 17.24 6.98
N ASP A 314 -25.45 18.01 8.01
CA ASP A 314 -24.71 18.09 9.26
C ASP A 314 -24.60 16.72 9.96
N GLY A 315 -25.66 15.90 9.87
CA GLY A 315 -25.68 14.55 10.43
C GLY A 315 -24.65 13.63 9.77
N PHE A 316 -24.55 13.69 8.44
CA PHE A 316 -23.50 13.01 7.68
C PHE A 316 -22.11 13.42 8.17
N MET A 317 -21.87 14.71 8.34
CA MET A 317 -20.56 15.23 8.76
C MET A 317 -20.17 14.80 10.17
N LEU A 318 -21.12 14.74 11.10
CA LEU A 318 -20.86 14.27 12.47
C LEU A 318 -20.40 12.81 12.48
N GLU A 319 -21.07 11.95 11.72
CA GLU A 319 -20.71 10.54 11.61
C GLU A 319 -19.35 10.35 10.94
N PHE A 320 -19.12 11.04 9.83
CA PHE A 320 -17.83 11.07 9.15
C PHE A 320 -16.70 11.51 10.09
N LEU A 321 -16.87 12.63 10.82
CA LEU A 321 -15.84 13.17 11.70
C LEU A 321 -15.55 12.24 12.88
N GLN A 322 -16.55 11.53 13.38
CA GLN A 322 -16.37 10.50 14.40
C GLN A 322 -15.47 9.36 13.88
N SER A 323 -15.76 8.84 12.69
CA SER A 323 -14.99 7.76 12.06
C SER A 323 -13.57 8.20 11.69
N HIS A 324 -13.41 9.38 11.07
CA HIS A 324 -12.10 9.94 10.77
C HIS A 324 -11.26 10.12 12.04
N SER A 325 -11.85 10.71 13.09
CA SER A 325 -11.14 10.95 14.36
C SER A 325 -10.68 9.66 15.04
N ALA A 326 -11.47 8.58 14.92
CA ALA A 326 -11.10 7.27 15.45
C ALA A 326 -9.89 6.68 14.72
N VAL A 327 -9.82 6.81 13.39
CA VAL A 327 -8.72 6.28 12.57
C VAL A 327 -7.43 7.07 12.79
N VAL A 328 -7.50 8.40 12.85
CA VAL A 328 -6.30 9.26 13.04
C VAL A 328 -5.89 9.41 14.51
N TYR A 329 -6.54 8.70 15.44
CA TYR A 329 -6.18 8.76 16.85
C TYR A 329 -4.80 8.13 17.08
N GLN A 330 -3.88 8.91 17.66
CA GLN A 330 -2.58 8.43 18.13
C GLN A 330 -2.62 8.33 19.65
N PRO A 331 -2.59 7.12 20.24
CA PRO A 331 -2.43 6.97 21.68
C PRO A 331 -1.15 7.66 22.16
N PRO A 332 -1.16 8.31 23.34
CA PRO A 332 0.05 8.88 23.91
C PRO A 332 1.04 7.77 24.29
N TYR A 333 2.34 8.10 24.35
CA TYR A 333 3.43 7.14 24.60
C TYR A 333 3.28 6.32 25.90
N ASN A 334 2.55 6.85 26.89
CA ASN A 334 2.29 6.21 28.18
C ASN A 334 0.99 5.41 28.22
N SER A 335 0.27 5.30 27.11
CA SER A 335 -0.93 4.47 27.00
C SER A 335 -0.54 2.99 26.96
N PRO A 336 -1.26 2.09 27.68
CA PRO A 336 -1.07 0.65 27.53
C PRO A 336 -1.41 0.14 26.12
N TRP A 337 -2.12 0.94 25.31
CA TRP A 337 -2.50 0.65 23.94
C TRP A 337 -1.57 1.27 22.90
N TYR A 338 -0.45 1.89 23.32
CA TYR A 338 0.55 2.41 22.38
C TYR A 338 1.29 1.26 21.71
N SER A 339 1.17 1.17 20.38
CA SER A 339 1.82 0.13 19.55
C SER A 339 2.81 0.68 18.52
N GLY A 340 3.16 1.97 18.64
CA GLY A 340 4.00 2.69 17.69
C GLY A 340 3.31 3.93 17.12
N LEU A 341 3.89 4.48 16.06
CA LEU A 341 3.29 5.60 15.32
C LEU A 341 2.20 5.08 14.38
N ASN A 342 1.03 5.69 14.47
CA ASN A 342 -0.09 5.45 13.58
C ASN A 342 0.21 6.12 12.21
N PRO A 343 0.32 5.33 11.11
CA PRO A 343 0.61 5.86 9.78
C PRO A 343 -0.41 6.91 9.31
N TYR A 344 -1.69 6.70 9.63
CA TYR A 344 -2.78 7.63 9.32
C TYR A 344 -2.55 8.98 10.00
N THR A 345 -2.23 8.97 11.31
CA THR A 345 -1.98 10.20 12.06
C THR A 345 -0.78 10.96 11.53
N LEU A 346 0.35 10.27 11.34
CA LEU A 346 1.60 10.91 10.92
C LEU A 346 1.46 11.48 9.50
N GLY A 347 1.01 10.65 8.56
CA GLY A 347 0.86 11.04 7.16
C GLY A 347 -0.14 12.19 6.99
N PHE A 348 -1.31 12.10 7.62
CA PHE A 348 -2.31 13.16 7.59
C PHE A 348 -1.76 14.46 8.19
N SER A 349 -1.07 14.38 9.34
CA SER A 349 -0.48 15.56 9.99
C SER A 349 0.54 16.25 9.09
N ILE A 350 1.38 15.49 8.37
CA ILE A 350 2.36 16.06 7.43
C ILE A 350 1.64 16.72 6.25
N PHE A 351 0.70 16.04 5.58
CA PHE A 351 -0.02 16.63 4.43
C PHE A 351 -0.85 17.86 4.81
N THR A 352 -1.53 17.83 5.96
CA THR A 352 -2.26 18.98 6.50
C THR A 352 -1.31 20.14 6.82
N ASP A 353 -0.15 19.85 7.40
CA ASP A 353 0.83 20.89 7.73
C ASP A 353 1.49 21.47 6.47
N LEU A 354 1.77 20.67 5.45
CA LEU A 354 2.27 21.15 4.17
C LEU A 354 1.30 22.14 3.52
N ARG A 355 -0.01 21.82 3.53
CA ARG A 355 -1.03 22.77 3.07
C ARG A 355 -1.00 24.06 3.88
N ARG A 356 -0.94 23.96 5.23
CA ARG A 356 -0.84 25.13 6.10
C ARG A 356 0.40 25.97 5.83
N ILE A 357 1.57 25.36 5.62
CA ILE A 357 2.83 26.07 5.30
C ILE A 357 2.69 26.84 3.99
N CYS A 358 2.01 26.27 3.00
CA CYS A 358 1.77 26.93 1.72
C CYS A 358 0.76 28.09 1.85
N GLU A 359 -0.35 27.90 2.56
CA GLU A 359 -1.42 28.92 2.66
C GLU A 359 -1.13 29.99 3.73
N ASN A 360 -0.61 29.61 4.91
CA ASN A 360 -0.42 30.45 6.09
C ASN A 360 0.95 30.18 6.78
N PRO A 361 2.08 30.52 6.14
CA PRO A 361 3.41 30.26 6.69
C PRO A 361 3.76 31.15 7.91
N THR A 362 4.29 30.52 8.95
CA THR A 362 4.96 31.17 10.08
C THR A 362 6.41 31.52 9.76
N GLU A 363 7.09 32.28 10.63
CA GLU A 363 8.51 32.59 10.42
C GLU A 363 9.40 31.35 10.49
N GLU A 364 9.09 30.41 11.39
CA GLU A 364 9.78 29.12 11.48
C GLU A 364 9.61 28.31 10.19
N ASP A 365 8.43 28.35 9.56
CA ASP A 365 8.20 27.65 8.28
C ASP A 365 9.02 28.26 7.14
N ARG A 366 9.22 29.59 7.13
CA ARG A 366 10.04 30.27 6.12
C ARG A 366 11.52 29.93 6.25
N GLU A 367 11.99 29.68 7.47
CA GLU A 367 13.37 29.25 7.73
C GLU A 367 13.59 27.79 7.32
N TRP A 368 12.68 26.89 7.70
CA TRP A 368 12.81 25.45 7.47
C TRP A 368 12.42 25.01 6.07
N PHE A 369 11.43 25.67 5.47
CA PHE A 369 10.90 25.32 4.14
C PHE A 369 10.81 26.53 3.21
N PRO A 370 11.94 27.20 2.91
CA PRO A 370 11.95 28.42 2.11
C PRO A 370 11.36 28.24 0.70
N ASP A 371 11.46 27.04 0.14
CA ASP A 371 11.01 26.74 -1.22
C ASP A 371 9.49 26.50 -1.33
N ILE A 372 8.80 26.15 -0.23
CA ILE A 372 7.36 25.82 -0.25
C ILE A 372 6.50 26.80 0.56
N ALA A 373 7.09 27.54 1.50
CA ALA A 373 6.36 28.51 2.32
C ALA A 373 5.76 29.61 1.43
N GLY A 374 4.42 29.70 1.39
CA GLY A 374 3.71 30.65 0.51
C GLY A 374 3.58 30.21 -0.95
N SER A 375 3.94 28.97 -1.29
CA SER A 375 3.78 28.40 -2.64
C SER A 375 2.36 27.86 -2.90
N ASP A 376 2.09 27.37 -4.10
CA ASP A 376 0.83 26.66 -4.38
C ASP A 376 0.80 25.32 -3.61
N TRP A 377 -0.17 25.19 -2.71
CA TRP A 377 -0.26 24.02 -1.85
C TRP A 377 -0.57 22.75 -2.64
N LEU A 378 -1.38 22.85 -3.69
CA LEU A 378 -1.82 21.69 -4.46
C LEU A 378 -0.67 21.13 -5.28
N GLU A 379 0.10 21.99 -5.96
CA GLU A 379 1.33 21.61 -6.66
C GLU A 379 2.35 20.98 -5.71
N THR A 380 2.54 21.55 -4.52
CA THR A 380 3.45 21.03 -3.49
C THR A 380 3.05 19.64 -3.03
N LEU A 381 1.76 19.42 -2.72
CA LEU A 381 1.27 18.11 -2.29
C LEU A 381 1.39 17.06 -3.39
N HIS A 382 1.04 17.40 -4.63
CA HIS A 382 1.22 16.49 -5.78
C HIS A 382 2.70 16.18 -6.05
N PHE A 383 3.59 17.16 -5.87
CA PHE A 383 5.03 16.94 -5.99
C PHE A 383 5.56 15.97 -4.93
N ALA A 384 5.16 16.15 -3.67
CA ALA A 384 5.52 15.26 -2.57
C ALA A 384 5.01 13.83 -2.83
N MET A 385 3.73 13.69 -3.20
CA MET A 385 3.12 12.39 -3.48
C MET A 385 3.80 11.67 -4.66
N LYS A 386 4.14 12.37 -5.75
CA LYS A 386 4.67 11.75 -6.96
C LYS A 386 6.12 11.26 -6.80
N ASN A 387 6.94 11.95 -6.01
CA ASN A 387 8.41 11.80 -6.08
C ASN A 387 9.06 11.17 -4.85
N PHE A 388 8.32 10.96 -3.76
CA PHE A 388 8.89 10.51 -2.48
C PHE A 388 8.34 9.14 -2.06
N LYS A 389 9.13 8.46 -1.23
CA LYS A 389 8.74 7.30 -0.40
C LYS A 389 8.76 7.71 1.08
N ASP A 390 8.22 6.90 1.99
CA ASP A 390 8.04 7.26 3.41
C ASP A 390 9.30 7.85 4.04
N GLU A 391 10.44 7.17 3.91
CA GLU A 391 11.72 7.61 4.48
C GLU A 391 12.10 9.02 4.00
N SER A 392 12.10 9.24 2.69
CA SER A 392 12.46 10.53 2.09
C SER A 392 11.39 11.60 2.33
N PHE A 393 10.12 11.22 2.42
CA PHE A 393 9.01 12.12 2.67
C PHE A 393 9.06 12.66 4.10
N ILE A 394 9.29 11.78 5.08
CA ILE A 394 9.46 12.18 6.48
C ILE A 394 10.70 13.06 6.61
N GLN A 395 11.84 12.66 6.04
CA GLN A 395 13.07 13.45 6.10
C GLN A 395 12.91 14.85 5.47
N GLN A 396 12.12 14.98 4.41
CA GLN A 396 11.99 16.23 3.66
C GLN A 396 10.86 17.14 4.15
N PHE A 397 9.79 16.59 4.72
CA PHE A 397 8.54 17.33 4.96
C PHE A 397 8.01 17.24 6.40
N LEU A 398 8.64 16.47 7.29
CA LEU A 398 8.28 16.50 8.70
C LEU A 398 8.71 17.85 9.30
N SER A 399 7.74 18.69 9.66
CA SER A 399 8.00 20.04 10.17
C SER A 399 8.24 20.06 11.68
N PRO A 400 9.02 21.02 12.21
CA PRO A 400 9.19 21.21 13.65
C PRO A 400 7.88 21.36 14.42
N LYS A 401 6.82 21.89 13.77
CA LYS A 401 5.48 21.96 14.34
C LYS A 401 4.89 20.55 14.53
N VAL A 402 4.88 19.71 13.49
CA VAL A 402 4.35 18.34 13.57
C VAL A 402 5.15 17.49 14.56
N MET A 403 6.48 17.64 14.59
CA MET A 403 7.33 16.97 15.58
C MET A 403 6.91 17.30 17.03
N ARG A 404 6.61 18.58 17.30
CA ARG A 404 6.12 19.04 18.62
C ARG A 404 4.71 18.54 18.91
N ASP A 405 3.81 18.60 17.94
CA ASP A 405 2.41 18.17 18.10
C ASP A 405 2.32 16.67 18.42
N LEU A 406 3.19 15.85 17.80
CA LEU A 406 3.25 14.40 18.00
C LEU A 406 4.27 13.95 19.06
N LYS A 407 5.00 14.90 19.67
CA LYS A 407 6.03 14.66 20.69
C LYS A 407 7.16 13.73 20.24
N LEU A 408 7.66 13.93 19.03
CA LEU A 408 8.75 13.16 18.44
C LEU A 408 10.09 13.67 18.97
N PHE A 409 10.45 13.26 20.18
CA PHE A 409 11.67 13.70 20.87
C PHE A 409 12.54 12.52 21.29
N ALA A 410 13.85 12.64 21.10
CA ALA A 410 14.82 11.78 21.76
C ALA A 410 15.18 12.39 23.13
N ILE A 411 14.91 11.64 24.19
CA ILE A 411 15.24 12.03 25.56
C ILE A 411 16.43 11.19 26.02
N GLN A 412 17.52 11.85 26.39
CA GLN A 412 18.59 11.20 27.16
C GLN A 412 18.25 11.37 28.65
N ASN A 413 18.06 10.22 29.31
CA ASN A 413 17.89 10.18 30.75
C ASN A 413 19.24 9.81 31.39
N ASP A 414 19.78 10.71 32.21
CA ASP A 414 20.92 10.44 33.09
C ASP A 414 20.42 10.54 34.53
N ASP A 415 20.47 9.43 35.25
CA ASP A 415 19.96 9.32 36.63
C ASP A 415 20.73 10.22 37.63
N GLN A 416 21.83 10.87 37.19
CA GLN A 416 22.60 11.85 37.95
C GLN A 416 22.14 13.30 37.74
N GLU A 417 21.31 13.59 36.72
CA GLU A 417 20.86 14.95 36.41
C GLU A 417 19.40 15.18 36.84
N ASP A 418 19.12 16.33 37.47
CA ASP A 418 17.76 16.71 37.91
C ASP A 418 16.84 17.12 36.73
N VAL A 419 17.36 17.12 35.49
CA VAL A 419 16.66 17.56 34.29
C VAL A 419 16.81 16.56 33.15
N TYR A 420 15.75 16.36 32.39
CA TYR A 420 15.81 15.59 31.14
C TYR A 420 16.39 16.45 30.03
N ARG A 421 17.43 15.96 29.34
CA ARG A 421 17.98 16.63 28.16
C ARG A 421 17.35 16.05 26.89
N VAL A 422 16.71 16.92 26.10
CA VAL A 422 16.28 16.58 24.74
C VAL A 422 17.52 16.59 23.86
N THR A 423 17.92 15.42 23.36
CA THR A 423 19.14 15.27 22.53
C THR A 423 18.88 15.51 21.06
N ALA A 424 17.66 15.25 20.60
CA ALA A 424 17.22 15.56 19.25
C ALA A 424 15.70 15.81 19.24
N ILE A 425 15.30 16.74 18.37
CA ILE A 425 13.91 16.90 17.92
C ILE A 425 13.89 16.26 16.52
N HIS A 426 13.09 15.20 16.35
CA HIS A 426 13.11 14.33 15.17
C HIS A 426 11.90 14.51 14.30
#